data_AF-A0A7V3A0Z4-F1
#
_entry.id   AF-A0A7V3A0Z4-F1
#
_cell.length_a   1.000
_cell.length_b   1.000
_cell.length_c   1.000
_cell.angle_alpha   90.00
_cell.angle_beta   90.00
_cell.angle_gamma   90.00
#
_symmetry.space_group_name_H-M   'P 1'
#
loop_
_entity.id
_entity.type
_entity.pdbx_description
1 polymer ?
#
loop_
_entity_poly.entity_id
_entity_poly.type
_entity_poly.pdbx_seq_one_letter_code
_entity_poly.pdbx_strand_id
1 'polypeptide(L)' 'MEEDLYAAEPFGSEKEFLRKAAFYKASFNCTRKNSYKGDTPLNLVRETYPGLPLEALVFIPVILDNLLVQDKDELAQWAA' A
#
# COMPACT_ATOMS: atom_id res chain seq x y z
N MET A 1 -13.84 -6.61 6.89
CA MET A 1 -13.97 -5.55 7.94
C MET A 1 -12.64 -4.83 8.09
N GLU A 2 -12.58 -3.71 8.81
CA GLU A 2 -11.29 -3.11 9.22
C GLU A 2 -10.42 -4.06 10.05
N GLU A 3 -11.01 -5.04 10.70
CA GLU A 3 -10.28 -6.04 11.49
C GLU A 3 -9.40 -6.95 10.60
N ASP A 4 -9.82 -7.23 9.37
CA ASP A 4 -9.02 -7.99 8.39
C ASP A 4 -7.75 -7.23 7.96
N LEU A 5 -7.71 -5.90 8.20
CA LEU A 5 -6.57 -5.03 7.90
C LEU A 5 -5.39 -5.27 8.84
N TYR A 6 -5.69 -5.66 10.08
CA TYR A 6 -4.73 -5.81 11.17
C TYR A 6 -4.39 -7.27 11.44
N ALA A 7 -5.00 -8.20 10.69
CA ALA A 7 -4.71 -9.61 10.81
C ALA A 7 -3.28 -9.89 10.32
N ALA A 8 -2.42 -10.34 11.23
CA ALA A 8 -1.12 -10.89 10.85
C ALA A 8 -1.34 -12.23 10.12
N GLU A 9 -0.89 -12.32 8.87
CA GLU A 9 -0.96 -13.53 8.07
C GLU A 9 0.46 -14.03 7.74
N PRO A 10 0.75 -15.32 7.92
CA PRO A 10 2.00 -15.89 7.41
C PRO A 10 2.02 -15.90 5.87
N PHE A 11 3.22 -15.82 5.29
CA PHE A 11 3.44 -15.96 3.85
C PHE A 11 4.59 -16.95 3.60
N GLY A 12 4.48 -17.76 2.55
CA GLY A 12 5.45 -18.80 2.24
C GLY A 12 6.68 -18.32 1.45
N SER A 13 6.65 -17.09 0.92
CA SER A 13 7.78 -16.49 0.20
C SER A 13 7.65 -14.97 0.06
N GLU A 14 8.76 -14.30 -0.22
CA GLU A 14 8.79 -12.87 -0.59
C GLU A 14 7.85 -12.57 -1.78
N LYS A 15 7.88 -13.43 -2.80
CA LYS A 15 7.04 -13.28 -3.99
C LYS A 15 5.54 -13.36 -3.66
N GLU A 16 5.17 -14.26 -2.75
CA GLU A 16 3.79 -14.36 -2.27
C GLU A 16 3.39 -13.11 -1.49
N PHE A 17 4.26 -12.65 -0.58
CA PHE A 17 4.06 -11.43 0.19
C PHE A 17 3.81 -10.22 -0.72
N LEU A 18 4.69 -9.98 -1.70
CA LEU A 18 4.56 -8.84 -2.62
C LEU A 18 3.27 -8.91 -3.45
N ARG A 19 2.83 -10.11 -3.85
CA ARG A 19 1.54 -10.29 -4.55
C ARG A 19 0.36 -9.96 -3.65
N LYS A 20 0.34 -10.46 -2.42
CA LYS A 20 -0.72 -10.15 -1.45
C LYS A 20 -0.77 -8.66 -1.15
N ALA A 21 0.38 -8.04 -0.91
CA ALA A 21 0.50 -6.60 -0.67
C ALA A 21 -0.04 -5.79 -1.87
N ALA A 22 0.27 -6.19 -3.10
CA ALA A 22 -0.23 -5.53 -4.31
C ALA A 22 -1.75 -5.61 -4.42
N PHE A 23 -2.31 -6.82 -4.21
CA PHE A 23 -3.75 -7.05 -4.24
C PHE A 23 -4.47 -6.24 -3.16
N TYR A 24 -3.95 -6.29 -1.94
CA TYR A 24 -4.50 -5.57 -0.81
C TYR A 24 -4.54 -4.07 -1.07
N LYS A 25 -3.44 -3.48 -1.54
CA LYS A 25 -3.38 -2.06 -1.86
C LYS A 25 -4.38 -1.67 -2.96
N ALA A 26 -4.49 -2.47 -4.01
CA ALA A 26 -5.45 -2.22 -5.09
C ALA A 26 -6.89 -2.25 -4.56
N SER A 27 -7.24 -3.25 -3.77
CA SER A 27 -8.56 -3.37 -3.12
C SER A 27 -8.84 -2.18 -2.20
N PHE A 28 -7.89 -1.81 -1.35
CA PHE A 28 -8.03 -0.67 -0.45
C PHE A 28 -8.24 0.64 -1.20
N ASN A 29 -7.45 0.92 -2.23
CA ASN A 29 -7.51 2.19 -2.95
C ASN A 29 -8.71 2.31 -3.90
N CYS A 30 -9.15 1.20 -4.49
CA CYS A 30 -10.06 1.23 -5.65
C CYS A 30 -11.41 0.58 -5.40
N THR A 31 -11.56 -0.21 -4.33
CA THR A 31 -12.79 -0.99 -4.08
C THR A 31 -13.37 -0.69 -2.71
N ARG A 32 -12.53 -0.56 -1.69
CA ARG A 32 -12.97 -0.21 -0.34
C ARG A 32 -13.47 1.23 -0.30
N LYS A 33 -14.73 1.41 0.09
CA LYS A 33 -15.26 2.72 0.43
C LYS A 33 -14.77 3.15 1.81
N ASN A 34 -14.38 4.41 1.92
CA ASN A 34 -14.13 5.05 3.21
C ASN A 34 -15.47 5.17 3.95
N SER A 35 -15.58 4.63 5.16
CA SER A 35 -16.83 4.63 5.94
C SER A 35 -17.27 6.03 6.36
N TYR A 36 -16.33 6.96 6.53
CA TYR A 36 -16.59 8.35 6.90
C TYR A 36 -16.97 9.21 5.69
N LYS A 37 -16.31 9.02 4.53
CA LYS A 37 -16.51 9.85 3.33
C LYS A 37 -17.42 9.22 2.26
N GLY A 38 -17.74 7.93 2.36
CA GLY A 38 -18.72 7.25 1.50
C GLY A 38 -18.21 6.78 0.12
N ASP A 39 -16.96 7.08 -0.26
CA ASP A 39 -16.39 6.69 -1.55
C ASP A 39 -14.98 6.09 -1.42
N THR A 40 -14.44 5.53 -2.50
CA THR A 40 -13.11 4.93 -2.58
C THR A 40 -12.02 6.00 -2.46
N PRO A 41 -10.85 5.68 -1.88
CA PRO A 41 -9.71 6.61 -1.85
C PRO A 41 -9.38 7.21 -3.22
N LEU A 42 -9.44 6.41 -4.28
CA LEU A 42 -9.23 6.89 -5.65
C LEU A 42 -10.20 8.01 -6.03
N ASN A 43 -11.50 7.79 -5.83
CA ASN A 43 -12.51 8.78 -6.19
C ASN A 43 -12.37 10.05 -5.34
N LEU A 44 -12.14 9.90 -4.04
CA LEU A 44 -11.92 11.02 -3.13
C LEU A 44 -10.73 11.88 -3.53
N VAL A 45 -9.61 11.27 -3.96
CA VAL A 45 -8.47 12.05 -4.45
C VAL A 45 -8.79 12.72 -5.78
N ARG A 46 -9.56 12.06 -6.65
CA ARG A 46 -9.99 12.63 -7.94
C ARG A 46 -10.95 13.81 -7.82
N GLU A 47 -11.62 14.00 -6.69
CA GLU A 47 -12.36 15.24 -6.41
C GLU A 47 -11.44 16.47 -6.44
N THR A 48 -10.18 16.31 -6.00
CA THR A 48 -9.17 17.38 -6.00
C THR A 48 -8.25 17.31 -7.23
N TYR A 49 -7.92 16.09 -7.68
CA TYR A 49 -7.02 15.83 -8.80
C TYR A 49 -7.68 14.91 -9.84
N PRO A 50 -8.58 15.41 -10.70
CA PRO A 50 -9.40 14.58 -11.59
C PRO A 50 -8.57 13.71 -12.55
N GLY A 51 -7.38 14.18 -12.94
CA GLY A 51 -6.48 13.48 -13.84
C GLY A 51 -5.59 12.41 -13.20
N LEU A 52 -5.76 12.10 -11.90
CA LEU A 52 -4.91 11.11 -11.24
C LEU A 52 -5.06 9.73 -11.92
N PRO A 53 -3.98 9.17 -12.49
CA PRO A 53 -4.01 7.86 -13.09
C PRO A 53 -4.20 6.78 -12.01
N LEU A 54 -4.92 5.72 -12.35
CA LEU A 54 -5.15 4.60 -11.44
C LEU A 54 -3.83 3.97 -10.98
N GLU A 55 -2.88 3.91 -11.90
CA GLU A 55 -1.54 3.33 -11.78
C GLU A 55 -0.74 3.93 -10.63
N ALA A 56 -0.96 5.22 -10.33
CA ALA A 56 -0.33 5.89 -9.20
C ALA A 56 -0.73 5.28 -7.85
N LEU A 57 -1.91 4.65 -7.76
CA LEU A 57 -2.41 4.02 -6.54
C LEU A 57 -2.25 2.49 -6.53
N VAL A 58 -1.87 1.87 -7.65
CA VAL A 58 -1.75 0.40 -7.80
C VAL A 58 -0.35 -0.08 -8.21
N PHE A 59 0.70 0.70 -7.90
CA PHE A 59 2.10 0.35 -8.21
C PHE A 59 2.55 -1.04 -7.67
N ILE A 60 3.59 -1.61 -8.24
CA ILE A 60 4.14 -2.89 -7.74
C ILE A 60 4.85 -2.61 -6.39
N PRO A 61 4.50 -3.31 -5.30
CA PRO A 61 5.20 -3.16 -4.02
C PRO A 61 6.67 -3.52 -4.16
N VAL A 62 7.52 -2.81 -3.42
CA VAL A 62 8.96 -3.04 -3.35
C VAL A 62 9.39 -3.07 -1.89
N ILE A 63 10.45 -3.82 -1.60
CA ILE A 63 11.07 -3.83 -0.27
C ILE A 63 12.13 -2.73 -0.28
N LEU A 64 11.89 -1.67 0.49
CA LEU A 64 12.79 -0.52 0.53
C LEU A 64 14.19 -0.89 1.01
N ASP A 65 14.30 -1.81 1.97
CA ASP A 65 15.59 -2.30 2.49
C ASP A 65 16.47 -2.96 1.41
N ASN A 66 15.85 -3.45 0.33
CA ASN A 66 16.58 -4.02 -0.80
C ASN A 66 17.05 -2.94 -1.79
N LEU A 67 16.42 -1.76 -1.80
CA LEU A 67 16.69 -0.66 -2.74
C LEU A 67 17.57 0.42 -2.12
N LEU A 68 17.40 0.72 -0.83
CA LEU A 68 18.09 1.79 -0.11
C LEU A 68 19.35 1.28 0.58
N VAL A 69 20.10 0.40 -0.09
CA VAL A 69 21.28 -0.27 0.49
C VAL A 69 22.34 0.74 0.98
N GLN A 70 22.44 1.90 0.32
CA GLN A 70 23.39 2.95 0.69
C GLN A 70 22.92 3.78 1.90
N ASP A 71 21.62 3.80 2.18
CA ASP A 71 21.03 4.58 3.27
C ASP A 71 20.75 3.71 4.50
N LYS A 72 21.16 2.44 4.48
CA LYS A 72 20.90 1.48 5.57
C LYS A 72 21.40 1.98 6.93
N ASP A 73 22.59 2.57 6.95
CA ASP A 73 23.19 3.07 8.18
C ASP A 73 22.45 4.31 8.72
N GLU A 74 21.90 5.15 7.83
CA GLU A 74 21.11 6.33 8.19
C GLU A 74 19.70 5.95 8.64
N LEU A 75 19.04 5.03 7.94
CA LEU A 75 17.72 4.52 8.30
C LEU A 75 17.75 3.74 9.62
N ALA A 76 18.83 3.00 9.89
CA ALA A 76 19.01 2.30 11.17
C ALA A 76 19.10 3.26 12.37
N GLN A 77 19.62 4.47 12.18
CA GLN A 77 19.69 5.49 13.23
C GLN A 77 18.31 6.09 13.55
N TRP A 78 17.38 6.12 12.59
CA TRP A 78 16.01 6.65 12.80
C TRP A 78 15.07 5.63 13.44
N ALA A 79 15.42 4.34 13.41
CA ALA A 79 14.61 3.27 13.98
C ALA A 79 14.94 2.97 15.47
N ALA A 80 15.93 3.64 16.05
CA ALA A 80 16.38 3.52 17.44
C ALA A 80 15.78 4.62 18.35
#